data_AF-A0A7Z1AU69-F1
#
_entry.id   AF-A0A7Z1AU69-F1
#
_cell.length_a   1.000
_cell.length_b   1.000
_cell.length_c   1.000
_cell.angle_alpha   90.00
_cell.angle_beta   90.00
_cell.angle_gamma   90.00
#
_symmetry.space_group_name_H-M   'P 1'
#
loop_
_entity.id
_entity.type
_entity.pdbx_description
1 polymer ?
#
loop_
_entity_poly.entity_id
_entity_poly.type
_entity_poly.pdbx_seq_one_letter_code
_entity_poly.pdbx_strand_id
1 'polypeptide(L)'
;MDRTEALDQLRIVVGKVTGHEVPALDADTRLLEDLALDSTGIMETLIELEDTFGFRVDVDTLDPAVFRTAGSLADYVGEMTAAADVAG
;
A
#
# COMPACT_ATOMS: atom_id res chain seq x y z
N MET A 1 11.33 3.98 5.50
CA MET A 1 10.03 4.42 6.02
C MET A 1 9.62 3.49 7.15
N ASP A 2 9.04 3.99 8.24
CA ASP A 2 8.47 3.13 9.29
C ASP A 2 7.01 2.75 8.99
N ARG A 3 6.44 1.80 9.75
CA ARG A 3 5.08 1.28 9.50
C ARG A 3 4.01 2.37 9.63
N THR A 4 4.15 3.29 10.58
CA THR A 4 3.14 4.33 10.80
C THR A 4 3.12 5.31 9.63
N GLU A 5 4.29 5.73 9.18
CA GLU A 5 4.42 6.56 7.98
C GLU A 5 3.87 5.84 6.74
N ALA A 6 4.16 4.54 6.58
CA ALA A 6 3.64 3.73 5.48
C ALA A 6 2.11 3.62 5.50
N LEU A 7 1.48 3.46 6.68
CA LEU A 7 0.02 3.44 6.83
C LEU A 7 -0.62 4.79 6.48
N ASP A 8 -0.01 5.90 6.89
CA ASP A 8 -0.49 7.24 6.54
C ASP A 8 -0.39 7.50 5.03
N GLN A 9 0.70 7.07 4.39
CA GLN A 9 0.83 7.17 2.94
C GLN A 9 -0.15 6.27 2.20
N LEU A 10 -0.33 5.03 2.67
CA LEU A 10 -1.33 4.12 2.12
C LEU A 10 -2.73 4.74 2.21
N ARG A 11 -3.09 5.38 3.32
CA ARG A 11 -4.36 6.11 3.47
C ARG A 11 -4.53 7.18 2.40
N ILE A 12 -3.48 7.97 2.15
CA ILE A 12 -3.51 9.04 1.15
C ILE A 12 -3.70 8.46 -0.25
N VAL A 13 -2.95 7.42 -0.60
CA VAL A 13 -3.04 6.75 -1.90
C VAL A 13 -4.40 6.12 -2.11
N VAL A 14 -4.89 5.33 -1.16
CA VAL A 14 -6.21 4.70 -1.25
C VAL A 14 -7.30 5.78 -1.37
N GLY A 15 -7.18 6.89 -0.65
CA GLY A 15 -8.15 8.00 -0.79
C GLY A 15 -8.13 8.67 -2.16
N LYS A 16 -6.96 8.80 -2.79
CA LYS A 16 -6.84 9.27 -4.17
C LYS A 16 -7.51 8.32 -5.15
N VAL A 17 -7.23 7.02 -5.03
CA VAL A 17 -7.75 5.96 -5.92
C VAL A 17 -9.26 5.83 -5.81
N THR A 18 -9.78 5.77 -4.58
CA THR A 18 -11.22 5.61 -4.31
C THR A 18 -12.01 6.91 -4.50
N GLY A 19 -11.33 8.06 -4.59
CA GLY A 19 -11.95 9.37 -4.77
C GLY A 19 -12.66 9.91 -3.53
N HIS A 20 -12.40 9.34 -2.34
CA HIS A 20 -12.94 9.84 -1.08
C HIS A 20 -11.88 9.83 0.02
N GLU A 21 -12.07 10.66 1.05
CA GLU A 21 -11.19 10.60 2.22
C GLU A 21 -11.34 9.26 2.93
N VAL A 22 -10.20 8.67 3.29
CA VAL A 22 -10.11 7.44 4.07
C VAL A 22 -9.69 7.85 5.49
N PRO A 23 -10.38 7.35 6.54
CA PRO A 23 -9.98 7.61 7.91
C PRO A 23 -8.62 6.98 8.23
N ALA A 24 -8.07 7.27 9.40
CA ALA A 24 -6.82 6.65 9.84
C ALA A 24 -6.92 5.11 9.78
N LEU A 25 -5.90 4.49 9.16
CA LEU A 25 -5.83 3.05 9.00
C LEU A 25 -5.18 2.41 10.23
N ASP A 26 -5.81 1.36 10.76
CA ASP A 26 -5.16 0.42 11.67
C ASP A 26 -4.42 -0.66 10.85
N ALA A 27 -3.35 -1.23 11.41
CA ALA A 27 -2.63 -2.35 10.81
C ALA A 27 -3.53 -3.57 10.53
N ASP A 28 -4.58 -3.77 11.33
CA ASP A 28 -5.55 -4.86 11.18
C ASP A 28 -6.66 -4.57 10.16
N THR A 29 -6.72 -3.34 9.62
CA THR A 29 -7.74 -2.93 8.64
C THR A 29 -7.65 -3.79 7.39
N ARG A 30 -8.73 -4.47 7.00
CA ARG A 30 -8.73 -5.37 5.85
C ARG A 30 -8.95 -4.58 4.56
N LEU A 31 -8.05 -4.78 3.58
CA LEU A 31 -8.07 -3.96 2.36
C LEU A 31 -9.36 -4.15 1.56
N LEU A 32 -9.74 -5.41 1.30
CA LEU A 32 -10.91 -5.72 0.49
C LEU A 32 -12.23 -5.44 1.21
N GLU A 33 -12.28 -5.74 2.51
CA GLU A 33 -13.54 -5.72 3.27
C GLU A 33 -13.79 -4.36 3.95
N ASP A 34 -12.78 -3.79 4.60
CA ASP A 34 -12.95 -2.59 5.43
C ASP A 34 -12.68 -1.31 4.62
N LEU A 35 -11.82 -1.37 3.60
CA LEU A 35 -11.58 -0.25 2.66
C LEU A 35 -12.40 -0.34 1.37
N ALA A 36 -13.22 -1.39 1.23
CA ALA A 36 -14.02 -1.66 0.03
C ALA A 36 -13.20 -1.60 -1.27
N LEU A 37 -11.91 -1.94 -1.20
CA LEU A 37 -11.07 -2.06 -2.39
C LEU A 37 -11.47 -3.32 -3.15
N ASP A 38 -11.67 -3.19 -4.45
CA ASP A 38 -11.78 -4.35 -5.33
C ASP A 38 -10.40 -4.71 -5.92
N SER A 39 -10.36 -5.71 -6.79
CA SER A 39 -9.11 -6.11 -7.45
C SER A 39 -8.47 -5.00 -8.28
N THR A 40 -9.28 -4.11 -8.84
CA THR A 40 -8.82 -2.98 -9.67
C THR A 40 -8.22 -1.90 -8.78
N GLY A 41 -8.92 -1.54 -7.70
CA GLY A 41 -8.47 -0.56 -6.73
C GLY A 41 -7.16 -0.98 -6.05
N ILE A 42 -6.94 -2.28 -5.83
CA ILE A 42 -5.63 -2.77 -5.37
C ILE A 42 -4.55 -2.50 -6.41
N MET A 43 -4.77 -2.83 -7.68
CA MET A 43 -3.76 -2.57 -8.73
C MET A 43 -3.49 -1.07 -8.89
N GLU A 44 -4.53 -0.24 -8.89
CA GLU A 44 -4.38 1.23 -8.96
C GLU A 44 -3.62 1.78 -7.75
N THR A 45 -3.89 1.24 -6.56
CA THR A 45 -3.14 1.57 -5.34
C THR A 45 -1.66 1.22 -5.50
N LEU A 46 -1.33 0.04 -6.03
CA LEU A 46 0.06 -0.34 -6.28
C LEU A 46 0.75 0.60 -7.27
N ILE A 47 0.09 0.93 -8.39
CA ILE A 47 0.63 1.84 -9.40
C ILE A 47 0.92 3.22 -8.81
N GLU A 48 -0.02 3.78 -8.04
CA GLU A 48 0.17 5.08 -7.39
C GLU A 48 1.28 5.01 -6.31
N LEU A 49 1.45 3.89 -5.61
CA LEU A 49 2.56 3.69 -4.68
C LEU A 49 3.92 3.64 -5.42
N GLU A 50 4.00 2.91 -6.54
CA GLU A 50 5.19 2.86 -7.40
C GLU A 50 5.58 4.26 -7.88
N ASP A 51 4.62 5.02 -8.40
CA ASP A 51 4.82 6.38 -8.87
C ASP A 51 5.21 7.35 -7.74
N THR A 52 4.61 7.18 -6.55
CA THR A 52 4.88 8.04 -5.38
C THR A 52 6.28 7.81 -4.81
N PHE A 53 6.72 6.55 -4.75
CA PHE A 53 7.95 6.17 -4.05
C PHE A 53 9.11 5.77 -4.95
N GLY A 54 8.87 5.63 -6.25
CA GLY A 54 9.90 5.30 -7.24
C GLY A 54 10.40 3.85 -7.20
N PHE A 55 9.61 2.92 -6.64
CA PHE A 55 9.89 1.48 -6.72
C PHE A 55 9.00 0.79 -7.76
N ARG A 56 9.22 -0.51 -7.99
CA ARG A 56 8.32 -1.36 -8.79
C ARG A 56 7.91 -2.59 -8.00
N VAL A 57 6.64 -2.95 -8.09
CA VAL A 57 6.06 -4.14 -7.49
C VAL A 57 5.96 -5.23 -8.56
N ASP A 58 6.54 -6.38 -8.28
CA ASP A 58 6.31 -7.57 -9.08
C ASP A 58 5.13 -8.36 -8.50
N VAL A 59 3.95 -8.09 -9.04
CA VAL A 59 2.69 -8.73 -8.61
C VAL A 59 2.67 -10.24 -8.80
N ASP A 60 3.48 -10.79 -9.71
CA ASP A 60 3.56 -12.24 -9.94
C ASP A 60 4.33 -12.94 -8.81
N THR A 61 5.22 -12.21 -8.13
CA THR A 61 6.03 -12.73 -7.01
C THR A 61 5.50 -12.33 -5.63
N LEU A 62 4.51 -11.44 -5.58
CA LEU A 62 3.99 -10.92 -4.33
C LEU A 62 3.21 -11.97 -3.56
N ASP A 63 3.46 -12.09 -2.26
CA ASP A 63 2.66 -12.96 -1.39
C ASP A 63 1.24 -12.40 -1.28
N PRO A 64 0.19 -13.20 -1.56
CA PRO A 64 -1.20 -12.79 -1.36
C PRO A 64 -1.51 -12.29 0.07
N ALA A 65 -0.70 -12.64 1.06
CA ALA A 65 -0.77 -12.11 2.41
C ALA A 65 -0.60 -10.60 2.50
N VAL A 66 0.20 -9.98 1.61
CA VAL A 66 0.42 -8.54 1.55
C VAL A 66 -0.89 -7.78 1.34
N PHE A 67 -1.83 -8.37 0.58
CA PHE A 67 -3.12 -7.76 0.27
C PHE A 67 -4.20 -7.98 1.33
N ARG A 68 -3.90 -8.65 2.45
CA ARG A 68 -4.93 -8.93 3.48
C ARG A 68 -5.28 -7.69 4.28
N THR A 69 -4.27 -7.00 4.78
CA THR A 69 -4.46 -5.87 5.70
C THR A 69 -3.59 -4.67 5.32
N ALA A 70 -4.00 -3.48 5.75
CA ALA A 70 -3.24 -2.26 5.61
C ALA A 70 -1.85 -2.36 6.25
N GLY A 71 -1.73 -3.05 7.38
CA GLY A 71 -0.44 -3.31 8.03
C GLY A 71 0.48 -4.16 7.17
N SER A 72 -0.04 -5.22 6.55
CA SER A 72 0.75 -6.12 5.70
C SER A 72 1.24 -5.42 4.44
N LEU A 73 0.41 -4.55 3.84
CA LEU A 73 0.80 -3.73 2.70
C LEU A 73 1.79 -2.61 3.11
N ALA A 74 1.56 -1.96 4.25
CA ALA A 74 2.46 -0.94 4.79
C ALA A 74 3.86 -1.51 5.09
N ASP A 75 3.95 -2.72 5.65
CA ASP A 75 5.21 -3.42 5.85
C ASP A 75 5.95 -3.64 4.53
N TYR A 76 5.24 -4.16 3.53
CA TYR A 76 5.81 -4.39 2.20
C TYR A 76 6.34 -3.10 1.57
N VAL A 77 5.58 -2.00 1.62
CA VAL A 77 6.02 -0.69 1.10
C VAL A 77 7.23 -0.18 1.89
N GLY A 78 7.26 -0.38 3.21
CA GLY A 78 8.42 -0.06 4.05
C GLY A 78 9.69 -0.80 3.60
N GLU A 79 9.58 -2.09 3.29
CA GLU A 79 10.67 -2.90 2.76
C GLU A 79 11.13 -2.45 1.36
N MET A 80 10.18 -2.15 0.46
CA MET A 80 10.51 -1.71 -0.91
C MET A 80 11.17 -0.34 -0.93
N THR A 81 10.70 0.61 -0.12
CA THR A 81 11.31 1.93 0.00
C THR A 81 12.70 1.86 0.63
N ALA A 82 12.90 1.01 1.63
CA ALA A 82 14.21 0.77 2.20
C ALA A 82 15.17 0.18 1.16
N ALA A 83 14.73 -0.82 0.39
CA ALA A 83 15.55 -1.45 -0.65
C ALA A 83 15.91 -0.50 -1.80
N ALA A 84 14.99 0.37 -2.21
CA ALA A 84 15.21 1.37 -3.25
C ALA A 84 16.25 2.43 -2.82
N ASP A 85 16.23 2.85 -1.55
CA ASP A 85 17.19 3.81 -0.99
C ASP A 85 18.62 3.26 -0.96
N VAL A 86 18.81 1.95 -0.74
CA VAL A 86 20.16 1.34 -0.76
C VAL A 86 20.73 1.21 -2.18
N ALA A 87 19.88 1.30 -3.21
CA ALA A 87 20.27 1.12 -4.61
C ALA A 87 20.59 2.44 -5.33
N GLY A 88 20.32 3.60 -4.71
CA GLY A 88 20.60 4.94 -5.21
C GLY A 88 21.90 5.53 -4.70
#